data_AF-A0A497H1A1-F1
#
_entry.id   AF-A0A497H1A1-F1
#
_cell.length_a   1.000
_cell.length_b   1.000
_cell.length_c   1.000
_cell.angle_alpha   90.00
_cell.angle_beta   90.00
_cell.angle_gamma   90.00
#
_symmetry.space_group_name_H-M   'P 1'
#
loop_
_entity.id
_entity.type
_entity.pdbx_description
1 polymer ?
#
loop_
_entity_poly.entity_id
_entity_poly.type
_entity_poly.pdbx_seq_one_letter_code
_entity_poly.pdbx_strand_id
1 'polypeptide(L)'
;MGNINKIIKYGLESEAQSLLDSGLSRAKIAETLRNNHPEIVDLKDLSAMSVQRWIDSKERAKLEESMEQGKDPLDDFMKEYRRAIKDLNLKAERLYNKANKLLDKAELEGDTTTSLRAIKEVRDSLDQLRKNWVSLMQYGTRQTSNIYHINLKKEQNVKIMLLEFSKVLCKECRSKVSELLKEKGGN
;
A
#
# COMPACT_ATOMS: atom_id res chain seq x y z
N MET A 1 8.82 10.68 -21.02
CA MET A 1 9.25 10.89 -19.62
C MET A 1 8.01 10.93 -18.75
N GLY A 2 7.89 10.03 -17.77
CA GLY A 2 6.73 10.01 -16.87
C GLY A 2 6.64 11.30 -16.06
N ASN A 3 5.43 11.73 -15.72
CA ASN A 3 5.19 12.93 -14.93
C ASN A 3 5.82 12.73 -13.53
N ILE A 4 7.02 13.29 -13.31
CA ILE A 4 7.76 13.17 -12.05
C ILE A 4 6.92 13.81 -10.95
N ASN A 5 6.80 13.13 -9.80
CA ASN A 5 6.05 13.66 -8.68
C ASN A 5 6.59 15.03 -8.27
N LYS A 6 5.70 16.02 -8.09
CA LYS A 6 6.07 17.39 -7.74
C LYS A 6 6.95 17.47 -6.47
N ILE A 7 6.71 16.59 -5.48
CA ILE A 7 7.52 16.54 -4.25
C ILE A 7 8.98 16.18 -4.57
N ILE A 8 9.19 15.20 -5.44
CA ILE A 8 10.53 14.76 -5.88
C ILE A 8 11.16 15.82 -6.80
N LYS A 9 10.38 16.37 -7.74
CA LYS A 9 10.83 17.38 -8.71
C LYS A 9 11.44 18.60 -8.03
N TYR A 10 10.93 18.99 -6.86
CA TYR A 10 11.37 20.16 -6.10
C TYR A 10 12.20 19.82 -4.86
N GLY A 11 12.57 18.55 -4.65
CA GLY A 11 13.41 18.14 -3.50
C GLY A 11 12.75 18.34 -2.13
N LEU A 12 11.42 18.33 -2.06
CA LEU A 12 10.64 18.56 -0.83
C LEU A 12 10.44 17.30 0.02
N GLU A 13 11.24 16.27 -0.24
CA GLU A 13 11.03 14.92 0.31
C GLU A 13 11.28 14.86 1.83
N SER A 14 12.27 15.61 2.32
CA SER A 14 12.60 15.69 3.75
C SER A 14 11.49 16.37 4.55
N GLU A 15 10.96 17.48 4.04
CA GLU A 15 9.86 18.22 4.67
C GLU A 15 8.56 17.41 4.61
N ALA A 16 8.22 16.87 3.43
CA ALA A 16 7.05 16.02 3.27
C ALA A 16 7.09 14.81 4.22
N GLN A 17 8.29 14.25 4.46
CA GLN A 17 8.49 13.17 5.42
C GLN A 17 8.29 13.65 6.86
N SER A 18 8.85 14.78 7.25
CA SER A 18 8.66 15.34 8.59
C SER A 18 7.18 15.59 8.90
N LEU A 19 6.44 16.13 7.93
CA LEU A 19 4.99 16.34 8.06
C LEU A 19 4.24 15.00 8.18
N LEU A 20 4.64 13.98 7.43
CA LEU A 20 4.05 12.63 7.54
C LEU A 20 4.31 12.01 8.92
N ASP A 21 5.53 12.13 9.43
CA ASP A 21 5.94 11.58 10.74
C ASP A 21 5.24 12.30 11.90
N SER A 22 4.88 13.57 11.72
CA SER A 22 4.05 14.32 12.67
C SER A 22 2.56 13.89 12.68
N GLY A 23 2.16 12.93 11.83
CA GLY A 23 0.80 12.40 11.76
C GLY A 23 -0.19 13.26 10.97
N LEU A 24 0.29 14.20 10.15
CA LEU A 24 -0.58 15.03 9.32
C LEU A 24 -1.27 14.22 8.23
N SER A 25 -2.53 14.54 7.95
CA SER A 25 -3.26 13.93 6.82
C SER A 25 -2.62 14.34 5.50
N ARG A 26 -2.71 13.49 4.47
CA ARG A 26 -2.15 13.77 3.12
C ARG A 26 -2.65 15.08 2.52
N ALA A 27 -3.90 15.44 2.79
CA ALA A 27 -4.48 16.71 2.37
C ALA A 27 -3.80 17.87 3.09
N LYS A 28 -3.54 17.73 4.40
CA LYS A 28 -2.86 18.76 5.19
C LYS A 28 -1.39 18.89 4.81
N ILE A 29 -0.70 17.77 4.54
CA ILE A 29 0.66 17.79 3.99
C ILE A 29 0.69 18.58 2.67
N ALA A 30 -0.22 18.28 1.75
CA ALA A 30 -0.29 19.00 0.47
C ALA A 30 -0.56 20.50 0.67
N GLU A 31 -1.44 20.86 1.60
CA GLU A 31 -1.73 22.25 1.95
C GLU A 31 -0.52 22.96 2.57
N THR A 32 0.16 22.33 3.52
CA THR A 32 1.35 22.88 4.18
C THR A 32 2.47 23.13 3.17
N LEU A 33 2.75 22.17 2.28
CA LEU A 33 3.77 22.33 1.25
C LEU A 33 3.44 23.47 0.27
N ARG A 34 2.16 23.69 -0.05
CA ARG A 34 1.72 24.84 -0.87
C ARG A 34 1.93 26.17 -0.17
N ASN A 35 1.65 26.21 1.13
CA ASN A 35 1.71 27.44 1.92
C ASN A 35 3.17 27.81 2.27
N ASN A 36 4.02 26.82 2.48
CA ASN A 36 5.44 27.02 2.79
C ASN A 36 6.25 27.41 1.55
N HIS A 37 5.79 27.02 0.35
CA HIS A 37 6.47 27.28 -0.93
C HIS A 37 5.57 27.99 -1.96
N PRO A 38 5.09 29.22 -1.67
CA PRO A 38 4.24 29.97 -2.60
C PRO A 38 4.96 30.37 -3.90
N GLU A 39 6.29 30.40 -3.89
CA GLU A 39 7.14 30.68 -5.04
C GLU A 39 7.09 29.57 -6.11
N ILE A 40 6.72 28.34 -5.72
CA ILE A 40 6.65 27.20 -6.63
C ILE A 40 5.25 27.11 -7.23
N VAL A 41 5.06 27.72 -8.42
CA VAL A 41 3.78 27.76 -9.15
C VAL A 41 3.17 26.37 -9.33
N ASP A 42 4.00 25.37 -9.63
CA ASP A 42 3.56 23.98 -9.84
C ASP A 42 2.93 23.36 -8.58
N LEU A 43 3.26 23.83 -7.38
CA LEU A 43 2.68 23.30 -6.15
C LEU A 43 1.25 23.73 -5.92
N LYS A 44 0.75 24.80 -6.56
CA LYS A 44 -0.64 25.27 -6.39
C LYS A 44 -1.68 24.15 -6.52
N ASP A 45 -1.43 23.20 -7.43
CA ASP A 45 -2.28 22.03 -7.67
C ASP A 45 -1.76 20.73 -7.00
N LEU A 46 -0.92 20.84 -5.96
CA LEU A 46 -0.48 19.67 -5.21
C LEU A 46 -1.68 19.10 -4.47
N SER A 47 -2.06 17.86 -4.77
CA SER A 47 -3.22 17.19 -4.17
C SER A 47 -2.81 16.14 -3.14
N ALA A 48 -3.75 15.73 -2.29
CA ALA A 48 -3.57 14.57 -1.42
C ALA A 48 -3.16 13.30 -2.19
N MET A 49 -3.61 13.16 -3.45
CA MET A 49 -3.23 12.06 -4.32
C MET A 49 -1.78 12.16 -4.81
N SER A 50 -1.26 13.37 -5.03
CA SER A 50 0.15 13.58 -5.35
C SER A 50 1.03 13.16 -4.18
N VAL A 51 0.64 13.51 -2.94
CA VAL A 51 1.32 13.04 -1.72
C VAL A 51 1.23 11.53 -1.62
N GLN A 52 0.07 10.92 -1.87
CA GLN A 52 -0.08 9.46 -1.85
C GLN A 52 0.88 8.77 -2.83
N ARG A 53 0.95 9.25 -4.07
CA ARG A 53 1.85 8.67 -5.09
C ARG A 53 3.32 8.77 -4.69
N TRP A 54 3.71 9.82 -3.98
CA TRP A 54 5.06 9.97 -3.46
C TRP A 54 5.34 8.93 -2.36
N ILE A 55 4.41 8.76 -1.41
CA ILE A 55 4.51 7.71 -0.37
C ILE A 55 4.64 6.33 -1.03
N ASP A 56 3.76 6.00 -1.98
CA ASP A 56 3.79 4.73 -2.71
C ASP A 56 5.14 4.52 -3.42
N SER A 57 5.72 5.58 -4.00
CA SER A 57 7.03 5.49 -4.66
C SER A 57 8.17 5.20 -3.70
N LYS A 58 8.12 5.76 -2.48
CA LYS A 58 9.11 5.51 -1.43
C LYS A 58 9.00 4.09 -0.88
N GLU A 59 7.78 3.62 -0.64
CA GLU A 59 7.54 2.23 -0.22
C GLU A 59 8.03 1.25 -1.27
N ARG A 60 7.77 1.51 -2.54
CA ARG A 60 8.28 0.70 -3.65
C ARG A 60 9.81 0.67 -3.69
N ALA A 61 10.48 1.80 -3.50
CA ALA A 61 11.95 1.85 -3.47
C ALA A 61 12.53 1.01 -2.32
N LYS A 62 11.92 1.08 -1.12
CA LYS A 62 12.31 0.23 0.03
C LYS A 62 12.09 -1.27 -0.25
N LEU A 63 10.99 -1.62 -0.93
CA LEU A 63 10.72 -2.99 -1.35
C LEU A 63 11.76 -3.47 -2.37
N GLU A 64 12.13 -2.64 -3.35
CA GLU A 64 13.16 -2.98 -4.33
C GLU A 64 14.52 -3.23 -3.64
N GLU A 65 14.94 -2.35 -2.72
CA GLU A 65 16.19 -2.48 -1.94
C GLU A 65 16.19 -3.74 -1.06
N SER A 66 15.11 -4.03 -0.34
CA SER A 66 15.01 -5.23 0.51
C SER A 66 15.08 -6.53 -0.29
N MET A 67 14.51 -6.57 -1.50
CA MET A 67 14.64 -7.71 -2.39
C MET A 67 16.07 -7.87 -2.95
N GLU A 68 16.77 -6.77 -3.20
CA GLU A 68 18.19 -6.80 -3.60
C GLU A 68 19.10 -7.35 -2.50
N GLN A 69 18.74 -7.11 -1.23
CA GLN A 69 19.40 -7.70 -0.06
C GLN A 69 19.05 -9.18 0.18
N GLY A 70 18.27 -9.81 -0.71
CA GLY A 70 17.88 -11.22 -0.60
C GLY A 70 16.82 -11.52 0.46
N LYS A 71 16.15 -10.51 1.00
CA LYS A 71 15.00 -10.71 1.89
C LYS A 71 13.75 -10.99 1.06
N ASP A 72 12.83 -11.78 1.61
CA ASP A 72 11.50 -11.98 1.03
C ASP A 72 10.50 -11.01 1.67
N PRO A 73 10.27 -9.82 1.07
CA PRO A 73 9.33 -8.85 1.62
C PRO A 73 7.88 -9.35 1.60
N LEU A 74 7.56 -10.38 0.81
CA LEU A 74 6.22 -10.94 0.79
C LEU A 74 5.92 -11.69 2.09
N ASP A 75 6.87 -12.47 2.62
CA ASP A 75 6.67 -13.22 3.85
C ASP A 75 6.55 -12.30 5.07
N ASP A 76 7.39 -11.27 5.16
CA ASP A 76 7.32 -10.27 6.23
C ASP A 76 6.01 -9.47 6.16
N PHE A 77 5.61 -9.03 4.97
CA PHE A 77 4.33 -8.38 4.74
C PHE A 77 3.15 -9.29 5.14
N MET A 78 3.17 -10.57 4.75
CA MET A 78 2.10 -11.52 5.07
C MET A 78 1.99 -11.79 6.58
N LYS A 79 3.12 -11.83 7.29
CA LYS A 79 3.13 -11.94 8.77
C LYS A 79 2.49 -10.73 9.42
N GLU A 80 2.86 -9.52 8.99
CA GLU A 80 2.29 -8.28 9.51
C GLU A 80 0.79 -8.19 9.20
N TYR A 81 0.40 -8.50 7.96
CA TYR A 81 -0.98 -8.49 7.49
C TYR A 81 -1.86 -9.45 8.29
N ARG A 82 -1.38 -10.68 8.55
CA ARG A 82 -2.09 -11.65 9.41
C ARG A 82 -2.23 -11.15 10.85
N ARG A 83 -1.21 -10.50 11.41
CA ARG A 83 -1.30 -9.89 12.75
C ARG A 83 -2.33 -8.78 12.79
N ALA A 84 -2.33 -7.88 11.80
CA ALA A 84 -3.30 -6.80 11.69
C ALA A 84 -4.75 -7.33 11.59
N ILE A 85 -4.97 -8.38 10.79
CA ILE A 85 -6.27 -9.07 10.72
C ILE A 85 -6.67 -9.63 12.08
N LYS A 86 -5.75 -10.33 12.76
CA LYS A 86 -6.03 -10.94 14.07
C LYS A 86 -6.43 -9.89 15.11
N ASP A 87 -5.69 -8.78 15.17
CA ASP A 87 -6.00 -7.67 16.07
C ASP A 87 -7.35 -7.03 15.75
N LEU A 88 -7.67 -6.89 14.45
CA LEU A 88 -8.93 -6.32 14.03
C LEU A 88 -10.12 -7.25 14.35
N ASN A 89 -9.93 -8.56 14.21
CA ASN A 89 -10.89 -9.57 14.65
C ASN A 89 -11.13 -9.52 16.16
N LEU A 90 -10.08 -9.42 16.97
CA LEU A 90 -10.21 -9.28 18.43
C LEU A 90 -10.95 -8.00 18.82
N LYS A 91 -10.69 -6.88 18.13
CA LYS A 91 -11.45 -5.63 18.33
C LYS A 91 -12.91 -5.78 17.93
N ALA A 92 -13.18 -6.46 16.81
CA ALA A 92 -14.53 -6.73 16.35
C ALA A 92 -15.31 -7.59 17.34
N GLU A 93 -14.70 -8.65 17.88
CA GLU A 93 -15.29 -9.52 18.89
C GLU A 93 -15.62 -8.76 20.19
N ARG A 94 -14.69 -7.91 20.67
CA ARG A 94 -14.95 -7.05 21.84
C ARG A 94 -16.10 -6.09 21.62
N LEU A 95 -16.16 -5.46 20.45
CA LEU A 95 -17.24 -4.54 20.08
C LEU A 95 -18.58 -5.28 19.95
N TYR A 96 -18.58 -6.46 19.35
CA TYR A 96 -19.76 -7.32 19.24
C TYR A 96 -20.29 -7.72 20.63
N ASN A 97 -19.40 -8.13 21.54
CA ASN A 97 -19.79 -8.45 22.92
C ASN A 97 -20.32 -7.22 23.67
N LYS A 98 -19.74 -6.04 23.45
CA LYS A 98 -20.25 -4.78 24.02
C LYS A 98 -21.62 -4.42 23.45
N ALA A 99 -21.81 -4.62 22.14
CA ALA A 99 -23.06 -4.39 21.43
C ALA A 99 -24.19 -5.27 21.99
N ASN A 100 -23.95 -6.58 22.11
CA ASN A 100 -24.94 -7.49 22.68
C ASN A 100 -25.33 -7.09 24.10
N LYS A 101 -24.35 -6.75 24.95
CA LYS A 101 -24.66 -6.26 26.31
C LYS A 101 -25.50 -4.98 26.34
N LEU A 102 -25.35 -4.09 25.36
CA LEU A 102 -26.18 -2.88 25.25
C LEU A 102 -27.59 -3.22 24.78
N LEU A 103 -27.74 -4.18 23.87
CA LEU A 103 -29.03 -4.68 23.42
C LEU A 103 -29.77 -5.41 24.53
N ASP A 104 -29.10 -6.31 25.26
CA ASP A 104 -29.67 -7.05 26.39
C ASP A 104 -30.19 -6.10 27.48
N LYS A 105 -29.42 -5.05 27.81
CA LYS A 105 -29.85 -4.02 28.76
C LYS A 105 -31.07 -3.24 28.28
N ALA A 106 -31.07 -2.86 27.01
CA ALA A 106 -32.18 -2.13 26.43
C ALA A 106 -33.46 -2.97 26.31
N GLU A 107 -33.34 -4.28 26.13
CA GLU A 107 -34.47 -5.22 26.18
C GLU A 107 -35.04 -5.33 27.59
N LEU A 108 -34.17 -5.40 28.61
CA LEU A 108 -34.57 -5.45 30.02
C LEU A 108 -35.24 -4.15 30.52
N GLU A 109 -34.79 -2.99 30.04
CA GLU A 109 -35.30 -1.69 30.47
C GLU A 109 -36.64 -1.32 29.83
N GLY A 110 -37.04 -1.98 28.74
CA GLY A 110 -38.35 -1.82 28.09
C GLY A 110 -38.63 -0.46 27.44
N ASP A 111 -37.71 0.50 27.52
CA ASP A 111 -37.81 1.82 26.88
C ASP A 111 -37.31 1.77 25.43
N THR A 112 -38.24 1.89 24.50
CA THR A 112 -37.99 1.90 23.05
C THR A 112 -36.96 2.94 22.62
N THR A 113 -36.89 4.08 23.31
CA THR A 113 -35.95 5.17 23.00
C THR A 113 -34.51 4.76 23.28
N THR A 114 -34.32 4.09 24.43
CA THR A 114 -33.02 3.58 24.86
C THR A 114 -32.57 2.42 23.97
N SER A 115 -33.49 1.54 23.57
CA SER A 115 -33.21 0.48 22.58
C SER A 115 -32.80 1.05 21.22
N LEU A 116 -33.49 2.08 20.72
CA LEU A 116 -33.13 2.72 19.45
C LEU A 116 -31.75 3.38 19.50
N ARG A 117 -31.38 4.02 20.63
CA ARG A 117 -30.05 4.61 20.80
C ARG A 117 -28.97 3.52 20.84
N ALA A 118 -29.19 2.45 21.59
CA ALA A 118 -28.25 1.32 21.66
C ALA A 118 -28.03 0.69 20.27
N ILE A 119 -29.10 0.42 19.52
CA ILE A 119 -29.02 -0.12 18.15
C ILE A 119 -28.20 0.81 17.24
N LYS A 120 -28.39 2.13 17.34
CA LYS A 120 -27.64 3.11 16.54
C LYS A 120 -26.15 3.08 16.85
N GLU A 121 -25.77 3.04 18.13
CA GLU A 121 -24.36 2.96 18.55
C GLU A 121 -23.68 1.67 18.05
N VAL A 122 -24.41 0.55 18.11
CA VAL A 122 -23.94 -0.74 17.56
C VAL A 122 -23.72 -0.64 16.06
N ARG A 123 -24.70 -0.09 15.32
CA ARG A 123 -24.61 0.10 13.88
C ARG A 123 -23.39 0.94 13.48
N ASP A 124 -23.19 2.07 14.16
CA ASP A 124 -22.10 2.98 13.85
C ASP A 124 -20.73 2.35 14.18
N SER A 125 -20.65 1.56 15.25
CA SER A 125 -19.46 0.76 15.58
C SER A 125 -19.15 -0.30 14.51
N LEU A 126 -20.17 -0.99 14.00
CA LEU A 126 -20.02 -1.97 12.93
C LEU A 126 -19.60 -1.33 11.60
N ASP A 127 -20.14 -0.16 11.25
CA ASP A 127 -19.71 0.55 10.04
C ASP A 127 -18.25 1.03 10.14
N GLN A 128 -17.81 1.46 11.34
CA GLN A 128 -16.41 1.80 11.56
C GLN A 128 -15.49 0.58 11.41
N LEU A 129 -15.88 -0.59 11.92
CA LEU A 129 -15.14 -1.83 11.71
C LEU A 129 -15.05 -2.19 10.24
N ARG A 130 -16.15 -2.07 9.50
CA ARG A 130 -16.18 -2.30 8.05
C ARG A 130 -15.22 -1.36 7.30
N LYS A 131 -15.20 -0.08 7.64
CA LYS A 131 -14.27 0.91 7.04
C LYS A 131 -12.81 0.55 7.32
N ASN A 132 -12.50 0.10 8.53
CA ASN A 132 -11.15 -0.33 8.87
C ASN A 132 -10.74 -1.59 8.10
N TRP A 133 -11.63 -2.57 7.96
CA TRP A 133 -11.43 -3.77 7.13
C TRP A 133 -11.15 -3.43 5.66
N VAL A 134 -11.98 -2.57 5.07
CA VAL A 134 -11.81 -2.13 3.68
C VAL A 134 -10.46 -1.45 3.50
N SER A 135 -10.06 -0.58 4.43
CA SER A 135 -8.77 0.11 4.39
C SER A 135 -7.60 -0.86 4.47
N LEU A 136 -7.68 -1.88 5.33
CA LEU A 136 -6.67 -2.92 5.46
C LEU A 136 -6.56 -3.76 4.17
N MET A 137 -7.69 -4.17 3.60
CA MET A 137 -7.72 -4.92 2.33
C MET A 137 -7.11 -4.10 1.19
N GLN A 138 -7.48 -2.82 1.07
CA GLN A 138 -6.91 -1.92 0.06
C GLN A 138 -5.40 -1.76 0.22
N TYR A 139 -4.91 -1.63 1.45
CA TYR A 139 -3.47 -1.61 1.74
C TYR A 139 -2.81 -2.91 1.26
N GLY A 140 -3.39 -4.06 1.61
CA GLY A 140 -2.83 -5.34 1.22
C GLY A 140 -2.80 -5.56 -0.29
N THR A 141 -3.89 -5.24 -1.00
CA THR A 141 -3.92 -5.30 -2.47
C THR A 141 -2.85 -4.43 -3.11
N ARG A 142 -2.60 -3.22 -2.59
CA ARG A 142 -1.55 -2.33 -3.11
C ARG A 142 -0.16 -2.91 -2.90
N GLN A 143 0.15 -3.42 -1.70
CA GLN A 143 1.48 -3.99 -1.43
C GLN A 143 1.74 -5.24 -2.28
N THR A 144 0.78 -6.15 -2.40
CA THR A 144 0.93 -7.33 -3.26
C THR A 144 1.09 -6.95 -4.73
N SER A 145 0.33 -5.97 -5.22
CA SER A 145 0.47 -5.47 -6.59
C SER A 145 1.85 -4.88 -6.84
N ASN A 146 2.41 -4.10 -5.90
CA ASN A 146 3.76 -3.55 -6.00
C ASN A 146 4.82 -4.65 -6.09
N ILE A 147 4.76 -5.66 -5.21
CA ILE A 147 5.69 -6.80 -5.22
C ILE A 147 5.62 -7.54 -6.58
N TYR A 148 4.40 -7.81 -7.07
CA TYR A 148 4.20 -8.45 -8.38
C TYR A 148 4.82 -7.62 -9.52
N HIS A 149 4.59 -6.31 -9.55
CA HIS A 149 5.15 -5.43 -10.58
C HIS A 149 6.68 -5.33 -10.52
N ILE A 150 7.28 -5.39 -9.33
CA ILE A 150 8.75 -5.43 -9.18
C ILE A 150 9.28 -6.73 -9.78
N ASN A 151 8.69 -7.88 -9.45
CA ASN A 151 9.09 -9.18 -10.00
C ASN A 151 8.95 -9.24 -11.52
N LEU A 152 7.84 -8.76 -12.06
CA LEU A 152 7.61 -8.69 -13.51
C LEU A 152 8.68 -7.83 -14.20
N LYS A 153 9.04 -6.68 -13.61
CA LYS A 153 10.08 -5.79 -14.15
C LYS A 153 11.46 -6.47 -14.12
N LYS A 154 11.80 -7.19 -13.03
CA LYS A 154 13.03 -7.97 -12.94
C LYS A 154 13.09 -9.04 -14.02
N GLU A 155 12.01 -9.78 -14.23
CA GLU A 155 11.92 -10.81 -15.29
C GLU A 155 12.07 -10.20 -16.69
N GLN A 156 11.42 -9.06 -16.95
CA GLN A 156 11.56 -8.32 -18.21
C GLN A 156 13.00 -7.86 -18.44
N ASN A 157 13.67 -7.32 -17.42
CA ASN A 157 15.06 -6.89 -17.52
C ASN A 157 15.99 -8.07 -17.86
N VAL A 158 15.77 -9.24 -17.25
CA VAL A 158 16.52 -10.46 -17.58
C VAL A 158 16.27 -10.88 -19.02
N LYS A 159 15.02 -10.88 -19.49
CA LYS A 159 14.68 -11.20 -20.89
C LYS A 159 15.33 -10.23 -21.87
N ILE A 160 15.32 -8.93 -21.57
CA ILE A 160 15.98 -7.89 -22.38
C ILE A 160 17.49 -8.13 -22.42
N MET A 161 18.12 -8.37 -21.27
CA MET A 161 19.56 -8.66 -21.20
C MET A 161 19.93 -9.90 -22.01
N LEU A 162 19.12 -10.98 -21.94
CA LEU A 162 19.32 -12.18 -22.75
C LEU A 162 19.16 -11.90 -24.25
N LEU A 163 18.19 -11.08 -24.64
CA LEU A 163 18.00 -10.66 -26.03
C LEU A 163 19.18 -9.82 -26.53
N GLU A 164 19.67 -8.87 -25.73
CA GLU A 164 20.85 -8.06 -26.05
C GLU A 164 22.10 -8.93 -26.17
N PHE A 165 22.33 -9.83 -25.22
CA PHE A 165 23.42 -10.79 -25.27
C PHE A 165 23.36 -11.65 -26.54
N SER A 166 22.16 -12.14 -26.89
CA SER A 166 21.95 -12.94 -28.12
C SER A 166 22.32 -12.19 -29.41
N LYS A 167 22.20 -10.85 -29.43
CA LYS A 167 22.56 -10.02 -30.60
C LYS A 167 24.08 -9.96 -30.80
N VAL A 168 24.86 -10.06 -29.73
CA VAL A 168 26.33 -10.06 -29.77
C VAL A 168 26.89 -11.45 -30.14
N LEU A 169 26.09 -12.50 -29.95
CA LEU A 169 26.49 -13.87 -30.26
C LEU A 169 26.50 -14.17 -31.77
N CYS A 170 27.46 -15.00 -32.17
CA CYS A 170 27.54 -15.61 -33.50
C CYS A 170 26.32 -16.49 -33.79
N LYS A 171 25.99 -16.76 -35.06
CA LYS A 171 24.79 -17.52 -35.45
C LYS A 171 24.74 -18.93 -34.83
N GLU A 172 25.88 -19.62 -34.77
CA GLU A 172 26.01 -20.95 -34.14
C GLU A 172 25.87 -20.86 -32.61
N CYS A 173 26.48 -19.85 -32.01
CA CYS A 173 26.41 -19.55 -30.58
C CYS A 173 24.97 -19.28 -30.13
N ARG A 174 24.20 -18.54 -30.94
CA ARG A 174 22.79 -18.23 -30.70
C ARG A 174 21.90 -19.48 -30.78
N SER A 175 22.19 -20.40 -31.71
CA SER A 175 21.48 -21.68 -31.82
C SER A 175 21.68 -22.54 -30.56
N LYS A 176 22.93 -22.69 -30.10
CA LYS A 176 23.26 -23.43 -28.88
C LYS A 176 22.60 -22.86 -27.63
N VAL A 177 22.59 -21.53 -27.47
CA VAL A 177 21.91 -20.87 -26.35
C VAL A 177 20.39 -21.08 -26.43
N SER A 178 19.81 -21.03 -27.62
CA SER A 178 18.36 -21.26 -27.79
C SER A 178 17.95 -22.71 -27.50
N GLU A 179 18.81 -23.70 -27.82
CA GLU A 179 18.59 -25.10 -27.45
C GLU A 179 18.69 -25.29 -25.95
N LEU A 180 19.74 -24.76 -25.31
CA LEU A 180 19.91 -24.83 -23.85
C LEU A 180 18.75 -24.15 -23.08
N LEU A 181 18.21 -23.05 -23.60
CA LEU A 181 17.04 -22.39 -23.00
C LEU A 181 15.76 -23.22 -23.16
N LYS A 182 15.60 -23.96 -24.26
CA LYS A 182 14.45 -24.88 -24.44
C LYS A 182 14.56 -26.11 -23.53
N GLU A 183 15.77 -26.63 -23.34
CA GLU A 183 16.02 -27.77 -22.45
C GLU A 183 15.83 -27.42 -20.97
N LYS A 184 16.22 -26.21 -20.55
CA LYS A 184 16.09 -25.77 -19.15
C LYS A 184 14.79 -25.03 -18.83
N GLY A 185 14.12 -24.45 -19.83
CA GLY A 185 12.89 -23.65 -19.67
C GLY A 185 11.59 -24.43 -19.92
N GLY A 186 11.68 -25.75 -20.16
CA GLY A 186 10.52 -26.63 -20.27
C GLY A 186 10.01 -27.11 -18.91
N ASN A 187 9.35 -26.21 -18.17
CA ASN A 187 8.30 -26.49 -17.19
C ASN A 187 7.59 -25.17 -16.83
#